data_AF-A0A850LWL7-F1
#
_entry.id   AF-A0A850LWL7-F1
#
_cell.length_a   1.000
_cell.length_b   1.000
_cell.length_c   1.000
_cell.angle_alpha   90.00
_cell.angle_beta   90.00
_cell.angle_gamma   90.00
#
_symmetry.space_group_name_H-M   'P 1'
#
loop_
_entity.id
_entity.type
_entity.pdbx_description
1 polymer ?
#
loop_
_entity_poly.entity_id
_entity_poly.type
_entity_poly.pdbx_seq_one_letter_code
_entity_poly.pdbx_strand_id
1 'polypeptide(L)'
;MSYNPLTEVVNELKGKMKALLPQLNTQIAIIDDLADLKYIDPELEEERAEYIKDYVETNFSLIEINQYSIPLSGVLLGFFKISKKVMLVLYSATGKSGNLLAYRGVLNAFTAKIDEALDKLQEIYELESIAYEIIRLKKVKAVEATPALAFDTSIPTTTTVPLETLSPTEVYPKLDPKYAKKKFAFKEGLCLQYADGKNNLEDISEKCNFSLGEIREIVDKYEKKGWLEIIQKK
;
A
#
# COMPACT_ATOMS: atom_id res chain seq x y z
N MET A 1 -2.89 12.92 -6.80
CA MET A 1 -3.32 12.44 -5.47
C MET A 1 -4.80 12.16 -5.58
N SER A 2 -5.23 10.94 -5.27
CA SER A 2 -6.66 10.62 -5.22
C SER A 2 -7.31 11.44 -4.09
N TYR A 3 -8.55 11.86 -4.32
CA TYR A 3 -9.33 12.57 -3.32
C TYR A 3 -9.57 11.66 -2.10
N ASN A 4 -9.24 12.12 -0.89
CA ASN A 4 -9.51 11.39 0.34
C ASN A 4 -10.58 12.15 1.17
N PRO A 5 -11.85 11.67 1.21
CA PRO A 5 -12.94 12.34 1.93
C PRO A 5 -12.67 12.50 3.43
N LEU A 6 -11.81 11.68 4.03
CA LEU A 6 -11.43 11.84 5.45
C LEU A 6 -10.69 13.14 5.72
N THR A 7 -9.99 13.68 4.72
CA THR A 7 -9.22 14.92 4.88
C THR A 7 -10.11 16.08 5.32
N GLU A 8 -11.29 16.22 4.71
CA GLU A 8 -12.25 17.27 5.05
C GLU A 8 -12.82 17.08 6.46
N VAL A 9 -13.21 15.85 6.80
CA VAL A 9 -13.75 15.50 8.11
C VAL A 9 -12.71 15.74 9.22
N VAL A 10 -11.45 15.36 8.98
CA VAL A 10 -10.35 15.58 9.92
C VAL A 10 -10.07 17.07 10.10
N ASN A 11 -10.09 17.86 9.02
CA ASN A 11 -9.90 19.30 9.12
C ASN A 11 -11.01 19.98 9.96
N GLU A 12 -12.26 19.58 9.76
CA GLU A 12 -13.38 20.07 10.57
C GLU A 12 -13.24 19.64 12.04
N LEU A 13 -12.88 18.37 12.28
CA LEU A 13 -12.62 17.82 13.62
C LEU A 13 -11.51 18.58 14.34
N LYS A 14 -10.36 18.81 13.68
CA LYS A 14 -9.25 19.61 14.21
C LYS A 14 -9.68 21.03 14.54
N GLY A 15 -10.53 21.64 13.71
CA GLY A 15 -11.11 22.96 13.99
C GLY A 15 -11.88 22.98 15.31
N LYS A 16 -12.72 21.97 15.57
CA LYS A 16 -13.48 21.84 16.83
C LYS A 16 -12.57 21.54 18.02
N MET A 17 -11.58 20.67 17.86
CA MET A 17 -10.60 20.36 18.91
C MET A 17 -9.75 21.57 19.29
N LYS A 18 -9.32 22.35 18.30
CA LYS A 18 -8.58 23.60 18.51
C LYS A 18 -9.43 24.65 19.21
N ALA A 19 -10.74 24.70 18.97
CA ALA A 19 -11.63 25.60 19.70
C ALA A 19 -11.75 25.24 21.19
N LEU A 20 -11.66 23.94 21.54
CA LEU A 20 -11.71 23.48 22.93
C LEU A 20 -10.39 23.69 23.67
N LEU A 21 -9.26 23.38 23.04
CA LEU A 21 -7.92 23.50 23.63
C LEU A 21 -6.98 24.16 22.62
N PRO A 22 -7.00 25.50 22.49
CA PRO A 22 -6.26 26.23 21.46
C PRO A 22 -4.75 26.05 21.49
N GLN A 23 -4.20 25.81 22.68
CA GLN A 23 -2.78 25.62 22.93
C GLN A 23 -2.27 24.23 22.53
N LEU A 24 -3.17 23.27 22.28
CA LEU A 24 -2.80 21.89 22.03
C LEU A 24 -2.79 21.61 20.52
N ASN A 25 -1.60 21.46 19.95
CA ASN A 25 -1.47 20.95 18.60
C ASN A 25 -1.67 19.42 18.63
N THR A 26 -2.84 18.97 18.18
CA THR A 26 -3.20 17.55 18.19
C THR A 26 -3.16 16.99 16.78
N GLN A 27 -2.32 15.98 16.60
CA GLN A 27 -2.23 15.16 15.40
C GLN A 27 -3.23 14.01 15.49
N ILE A 28 -3.74 13.58 14.34
CA ILE A 28 -4.80 12.59 14.19
C ILE A 28 -4.36 11.52 13.20
N ALA A 29 -4.65 10.26 13.54
CA ALA A 29 -4.72 9.16 12.58
C ALA A 29 -6.08 8.46 12.67
N ILE A 30 -6.54 7.93 11.55
CA ILE A 30 -7.75 7.11 11.42
C ILE A 30 -7.30 5.76 10.89
N ILE A 31 -7.59 4.72 11.67
CA ILE A 31 -7.25 3.34 11.35
C ILE A 31 -8.49 2.46 11.46
N ASP A 32 -8.63 1.54 10.53
CA ASP A 32 -9.75 0.60 10.53
C ASP A 32 -9.52 -0.58 11.50
N ASP A 33 -10.52 -1.47 11.57
CA ASP A 33 -10.49 -2.69 12.36
C ASP A 33 -9.50 -3.76 11.85
N LEU A 34 -8.99 -3.58 10.63
CA LEU A 34 -7.97 -4.42 10.00
C LEU A 34 -6.56 -3.82 10.15
N ALA A 35 -6.39 -2.81 10.99
CA ALA A 35 -5.13 -2.08 11.19
C ALA A 35 -4.58 -1.40 9.91
N ASP A 36 -5.45 -1.05 8.97
CA ASP A 36 -5.09 -0.27 7.79
C ASP A 36 -5.31 1.23 8.02
N LEU A 37 -4.25 2.02 7.76
CA LEU A 37 -4.24 3.47 7.99
C LEU A 37 -4.96 4.16 6.84
N LYS A 38 -6.16 4.69 7.12
CA LYS A 38 -6.98 5.42 6.13
C LYS A 38 -6.65 6.90 6.09
N TYR A 39 -6.15 7.44 7.19
CA TYR A 39 -5.64 8.80 7.30
C TYR A 39 -4.57 8.86 8.38
N ILE A 40 -3.51 9.62 8.14
CA ILE A 40 -2.49 9.91 9.16
C ILE A 40 -1.89 11.29 8.90
N ASP A 41 -1.72 12.06 9.97
CA ASP A 41 -0.96 13.29 9.90
C ASP A 41 0.54 13.01 9.70
N PRO A 42 1.26 13.84 8.93
CA PRO A 42 2.68 13.60 8.62
C PRO A 42 3.58 13.37 9.85
N GLU A 43 3.36 14.13 10.93
CA GLU A 43 4.15 14.00 12.17
C GLU A 43 3.93 12.65 12.88
N LEU A 44 2.74 12.06 12.74
CA LEU A 44 2.44 10.72 13.23
C LEU A 44 3.01 9.65 12.29
N GLU A 45 3.00 9.90 10.99
CA GLU A 45 3.43 8.95 9.95
C GLU A 45 4.92 8.59 10.09
N GLU A 46 5.76 9.59 10.34
CA GLU A 46 7.22 9.41 10.40
C GLU A 46 7.66 8.64 11.65
N GLU A 47 7.05 8.89 12.80
CA GLU A 47 7.55 8.39 14.09
C GLU A 47 6.75 7.21 14.66
N ARG A 48 5.46 7.08 14.32
CA ARG A 48 4.51 6.26 15.10
C ARG A 48 3.60 5.37 14.27
N ALA A 49 3.65 5.42 12.94
CA ALA A 49 2.76 4.64 12.08
C ALA A 49 2.80 3.12 12.37
N GLU A 50 4.01 2.55 12.50
CA GLU A 50 4.21 1.12 12.76
C GLU A 50 3.63 0.72 14.13
N TYR A 51 3.99 1.46 15.18
CA TYR A 51 3.45 1.24 16.52
C TYR A 51 1.92 1.33 16.57
N ILE A 52 1.32 2.30 15.85
CA ILE A 52 -0.13 2.46 15.77
C ILE A 52 -0.78 1.22 15.16
N LYS A 53 -0.23 0.69 14.07
CA LYS A 53 -0.74 -0.52 13.41
C LYS A 53 -0.67 -1.73 14.33
N ASP A 54 0.50 -2.00 14.90
CA ASP A 54 0.74 -3.14 15.79
C ASP A 54 -0.20 -3.10 17.02
N TYR A 55 -0.38 -1.90 17.58
CA TYR A 55 -1.26 -1.70 18.72
C TYR A 55 -2.71 -2.02 18.36
N VAL A 56 -3.19 -1.52 17.22
CA VAL A 56 -4.58 -1.69 16.78
C VAL A 56 -4.85 -3.14 16.42
N GLU A 57 -3.94 -3.80 15.70
CA GLU A 57 -4.05 -5.23 15.35
C GLU A 57 -4.28 -6.11 16.59
N THR A 58 -3.58 -5.80 17.69
CA THR A 58 -3.67 -6.59 18.92
C THR A 58 -4.85 -6.17 19.82
N ASN A 59 -5.20 -4.89 19.86
CA ASN A 59 -6.09 -4.34 20.90
C ASN A 59 -7.45 -3.88 20.39
N PHE A 60 -7.70 -3.83 19.08
CA PHE A 60 -8.94 -3.28 18.53
C PHE A 60 -10.18 -3.98 19.09
N SER A 61 -10.16 -5.31 19.17
CA SER A 61 -11.26 -6.13 19.70
C SER A 61 -11.44 -6.02 21.22
N LEU A 62 -10.38 -5.67 21.95
CA LEU A 62 -10.36 -5.58 23.41
C LEU A 62 -10.95 -4.27 23.94
N ILE A 63 -10.91 -3.21 23.12
CA ILE A 63 -11.46 -1.90 23.48
C ILE A 63 -12.93 -1.86 23.06
N GLU A 64 -13.83 -1.46 23.96
CA GLU A 64 -15.24 -1.28 23.61
C GLU A 64 -15.48 0.06 22.87
N ILE A 65 -16.60 0.15 22.16
CA ILE A 65 -16.99 1.38 21.47
C ILE A 65 -17.19 2.50 22.51
N ASN A 66 -16.74 3.71 22.17
CA ASN A 66 -16.68 4.88 23.04
C ASN A 66 -15.69 4.78 24.21
N GLN A 67 -14.88 3.72 24.28
CA GLN A 67 -13.76 3.63 25.21
C GLN A 67 -12.45 4.08 24.57
N TYR A 68 -11.42 4.18 25.39
CA TYR A 68 -10.11 4.62 24.97
C TYR A 68 -9.01 3.85 25.71
N SER A 69 -7.80 3.91 25.15
CA SER A 69 -6.57 3.43 25.77
C SER A 69 -5.46 4.46 25.60
N ILE A 70 -4.62 4.61 26.64
CA ILE A 70 -3.42 5.46 26.63
C ILE A 70 -2.26 4.56 27.07
N PRO A 71 -1.67 3.79 26.14
CA PRO A 71 -0.77 2.69 26.50
C PRO A 71 0.60 3.14 26.99
N LEU A 72 1.02 4.37 26.69
CA LEU A 72 2.36 4.87 26.99
C LEU A 72 2.32 5.96 28.05
N SER A 73 3.04 5.75 29.16
CA SER A 73 3.24 6.79 30.17
C SER A 73 4.18 7.87 29.64
N GLY A 74 3.80 9.14 29.79
CA GLY A 74 4.60 10.29 29.35
C GLY A 74 4.50 10.64 27.86
N VAL A 75 3.88 9.78 27.04
CA VAL A 75 3.54 10.10 25.64
C VAL A 75 2.05 10.37 25.56
N LEU A 76 1.65 11.53 25.05
CA LEU A 76 0.24 11.85 24.88
C LEU A 76 -0.26 11.24 23.58
N LEU A 77 -0.35 9.92 23.57
CA LEU A 77 -0.89 9.11 22.48
C LEU A 77 -2.10 8.33 23.01
N GLY A 78 -3.28 8.69 22.51
CA GLY A 78 -4.54 8.08 22.91
C GLY A 78 -5.22 7.38 21.74
N PHE A 79 -5.72 6.19 21.98
CA PHE A 79 -6.48 5.37 21.04
C PHE A 79 -7.95 5.39 21.46
N PHE A 80 -8.83 5.85 20.58
CA PHE A 80 -10.26 6.07 20.85
C PHE A 80 -11.07 5.23 19.87
N LYS A 81 -11.73 4.17 20.36
CA LYS A 81 -12.60 3.37 19.50
C LYS A 81 -13.95 4.06 19.39
N ILE A 82 -14.24 4.64 18.24
CA ILE A 82 -15.47 5.43 18.03
C ILE A 82 -16.59 4.63 17.38
N SER A 83 -16.26 3.61 16.59
CA SER A 83 -17.24 2.74 15.95
C SER A 83 -16.77 1.29 15.94
N LYS A 84 -17.57 0.40 15.33
CA LYS A 84 -17.16 -1.00 15.11
C LYS A 84 -16.04 -1.13 14.08
N LYS A 85 -15.92 -0.15 13.19
CA LYS A 85 -15.00 -0.16 12.04
C LYS A 85 -13.74 0.66 12.30
N VAL A 86 -13.74 1.55 13.29
CA VAL A 86 -12.75 2.65 13.35
C VAL A 86 -12.20 2.88 14.74
N MET A 87 -10.89 3.10 14.77
CA MET A 87 -10.18 3.69 15.88
C MET A 87 -9.55 5.03 15.46
N LEU A 88 -9.79 6.05 16.26
CA LEU A 88 -9.11 7.35 16.15
C LEU A 88 -7.88 7.34 17.05
N VAL A 89 -6.75 7.76 16.51
CA VAL A 89 -5.53 7.94 17.29
C VAL A 89 -5.24 9.43 17.39
N LEU A 90 -5.12 9.93 18.61
CA LEU A 90 -4.77 11.31 18.90
C LEU A 90 -3.38 11.37 19.50
N TYR A 91 -2.54 12.27 18.98
CA TYR A 91 -1.22 12.53 19.50
C TYR A 91 -1.00 14.02 19.75
N SER A 92 -0.32 14.35 20.85
CA SER A 92 0.25 15.69 21.02
C SER A 92 1.63 15.63 21.65
N ALA A 93 2.53 16.49 21.19
CA ALA A 93 3.89 16.58 21.74
C ALA A 93 3.92 17.19 23.15
N THR A 94 2.88 17.92 23.56
CA THR A 94 2.86 18.68 24.83
C THR A 94 1.51 18.57 25.54
N GLY A 95 1.47 18.80 26.85
CA GLY A 95 0.22 18.82 27.63
C GLY A 95 0.09 17.68 28.64
N LYS A 96 -1.16 17.35 29.02
CA LYS A 96 -1.49 16.28 29.97
C LYS A 96 -2.40 15.25 29.31
N SER A 97 -2.36 14.00 29.75
CA SER A 97 -3.21 12.92 29.21
C SER A 97 -4.70 13.24 29.27
N GLY A 98 -5.13 13.92 30.34
CA GLY A 98 -6.50 14.42 30.48
C GLY A 98 -6.97 15.37 29.37
N ASN A 99 -6.04 16.04 28.66
CA ASN A 99 -6.39 16.89 27.53
C ASN A 99 -6.95 16.08 26.36
N LEU A 100 -6.41 14.90 26.09
CA LEU A 100 -6.93 14.03 25.02
C LEU A 100 -8.35 13.55 25.36
N LEU A 101 -8.61 13.28 26.64
CA LEU A 101 -9.92 12.85 27.12
C LEU A 101 -10.99 13.93 26.98
N ALA A 102 -10.59 15.21 27.04
CA ALA A 102 -11.51 16.32 26.83
C ALA A 102 -12.12 16.30 25.42
N TYR A 103 -11.47 15.66 24.43
CA TYR A 103 -11.98 15.56 23.08
C TYR A 103 -13.06 14.49 22.87
N ARG A 104 -13.30 13.60 23.84
CA ARG A 104 -14.24 12.47 23.69
C ARG A 104 -15.62 12.90 23.17
N GLY A 105 -16.17 14.00 23.71
CA GLY A 105 -17.46 14.53 23.26
C GLY A 105 -17.46 14.94 21.79
N VAL A 106 -16.36 15.54 21.31
CA VAL A 106 -16.20 15.92 19.90
C VAL A 106 -16.01 14.70 19.02
N LEU A 107 -15.18 13.73 19.43
CA LEU A 107 -14.95 12.51 18.65
C LEU A 107 -16.27 11.75 18.42
N ASN A 108 -17.10 11.63 19.46
CA ASN A 108 -18.40 10.98 19.38
C ASN A 108 -19.35 11.72 18.42
N ALA A 109 -19.33 13.05 18.42
CA ALA A 109 -20.15 13.85 17.49
C ALA A 109 -19.73 13.68 16.02
N PHE A 110 -18.48 13.29 15.77
CA PHE A 110 -17.94 13.07 14.41
C PHE A 110 -18.01 11.62 13.95
N THR A 111 -18.43 10.67 14.80
CA THR A 111 -18.42 9.24 14.50
C THR A 111 -19.16 8.91 13.21
N ALA A 112 -20.41 9.38 13.06
CA ALA A 112 -21.22 9.12 11.87
C ALA A 112 -20.59 9.71 10.59
N LYS A 113 -20.00 10.91 10.67
CA LYS A 113 -19.32 11.55 9.52
C LYS A 113 -18.07 10.78 9.10
N ILE A 114 -17.31 10.25 10.06
CA ILE A 114 -16.11 9.46 9.80
C ILE A 114 -16.49 8.12 9.17
N ASP A 115 -17.49 7.42 9.71
CA ASP A 115 -17.97 6.16 9.15
C ASP A 115 -18.48 6.36 7.70
N GLU A 116 -19.25 7.43 7.43
CA GLU A 116 -19.71 7.75 6.07
C GLU A 116 -18.54 8.07 5.12
N ALA A 117 -17.54 8.82 5.58
CA ALA A 117 -16.37 9.14 4.77
C ALA A 117 -15.53 7.90 4.45
N LEU A 118 -15.47 6.92 5.37
CA LEU A 118 -14.81 5.63 5.13
C LEU A 118 -15.55 4.77 4.12
N ASP A 119 -16.88 4.69 4.22
CA ASP A 119 -17.68 3.94 3.26
C ASP A 119 -17.51 4.53 1.84
N LYS A 120 -17.50 5.86 1.70
CA LYS A 120 -17.17 6.53 0.43
C LYS A 120 -15.75 6.25 -0.05
N LEU A 121 -14.77 6.22 0.85
CA LEU A 121 -13.38 5.93 0.50
C LEU A 121 -13.26 4.50 -0.04
N GLN A 122 -13.97 3.55 0.57
CA GLN A 122 -14.02 2.16 0.09
C GLN A 122 -14.67 2.07 -1.29
N GLU A 123 -15.80 2.75 -1.51
CA GLU A 123 -16.44 2.82 -2.84
C GLU A 123 -15.48 3.36 -3.91
N ILE A 124 -14.70 4.40 -3.60
CA ILE A 124 -13.69 4.95 -4.51
C ILE A 124 -12.65 3.88 -4.87
N TYR A 125 -12.13 3.13 -3.89
CA TYR A 125 -11.15 2.07 -4.17
C TYR A 125 -11.70 0.93 -5.01
N GLU A 126 -12.96 0.53 -4.79
CA GLU A 126 -13.64 -0.48 -5.59
C GLU A 126 -13.79 -0.02 -7.04
N LEU A 127 -14.21 1.23 -7.26
CA LEU A 127 -14.34 1.83 -8.58
C LEU A 127 -12.97 1.96 -9.29
N GLU A 128 -11.93 2.39 -8.58
CA GLU A 128 -10.57 2.46 -9.12
C GLU A 128 -10.08 1.08 -9.56
N SER A 129 -10.29 0.04 -8.75
CA SER A 129 -9.95 -1.35 -9.07
C SER A 129 -10.63 -1.84 -10.35
N ILE A 130 -11.94 -1.61 -10.48
CA ILE A 130 -12.71 -1.95 -11.68
C ILE A 130 -12.17 -1.19 -12.90
N ALA A 131 -11.89 0.11 -12.76
CA ALA A 131 -11.36 0.92 -13.86
C ALA A 131 -9.98 0.41 -14.34
N TYR A 132 -9.09 0.03 -13.41
CA TYR A 132 -7.80 -0.58 -13.75
C TYR A 132 -7.98 -1.89 -14.52
N GLU A 133 -8.90 -2.76 -14.11
CA GLU A 133 -9.13 -4.03 -14.80
C GLU A 133 -9.70 -3.83 -16.22
N ILE A 134 -10.61 -2.86 -16.39
CA ILE A 134 -11.12 -2.50 -17.73
C ILE A 134 -9.99 -2.00 -18.64
N ILE A 135 -9.10 -1.14 -18.13
CA ILE A 135 -7.94 -0.62 -18.89
C ILE A 135 -7.01 -1.78 -19.27
N ARG A 136 -6.75 -2.71 -18.35
CA ARG A 136 -5.94 -3.90 -18.60
C ARG A 136 -6.53 -4.76 -19.72
N LEU A 137 -7.83 -5.09 -19.65
CA LEU A 137 -8.52 -5.90 -20.67
C LEU A 137 -8.55 -5.21 -22.05
N LYS A 138 -8.70 -3.89 -22.09
CA LYS A 138 -8.63 -3.12 -23.36
C LYS A 138 -7.24 -3.15 -23.99
N LYS A 139 -6.18 -3.10 -23.18
CA LYS A 139 -4.80 -3.22 -23.70
C LYS A 139 -4.53 -4.59 -24.31
N VAL A 140 -5.04 -5.67 -23.71
CA VAL A 140 -4.89 -7.04 -24.26
C VAL A 140 -5.61 -7.19 -25.60
N LYS A 141 -6.84 -6.69 -25.72
CA LYS A 141 -7.61 -6.76 -26.99
C LYS A 141 -7.02 -5.92 -28.13
N ALA A 142 -6.30 -4.84 -27.82
CA ALA A 142 -5.68 -3.99 -28.85
C ALA A 142 -4.47 -4.65 -29.54
N VAL A 143 -3.86 -5.67 -28.93
CA VAL A 143 -2.71 -6.40 -29.51
C VAL A 143 -3.17 -7.48 -30.49
N GLU A 144 -4.38 -8.04 -30.31
CA GLU A 144 -4.94 -9.09 -31.20
C GLU A 144 -5.54 -8.53 -32.51
N ALA A 145 -5.70 -7.20 -32.62
CA ALA A 145 -6.28 -6.54 -33.79
C ALA A 145 -5.22 -6.00 -34.77
N THR A 146 -4.14 -6.76 -35.00
CA THR A 146 -3.25 -6.47 -36.14
C THR A 146 -3.77 -7.26 -37.35
N PRO A 147 -4.21 -6.60 -38.45
CA PRO A 147 -4.68 -7.31 -39.62
C PRO A 147 -3.51 -8.08 -40.24
N ALA A 148 -3.68 -9.39 -40.39
CA ALA A 148 -2.78 -10.24 -41.15
C ALA A 148 -2.67 -9.72 -42.59
N LEU A 149 -1.58 -9.01 -42.88
CA LEU A 149 -1.17 -8.73 -44.25
C LEU A 149 -0.75 -10.06 -44.86
N ALA A 150 -1.58 -10.57 -45.75
CA ALA A 150 -1.30 -11.70 -46.61
C ALA A 150 -0.04 -11.39 -47.44
N PHE A 151 1.02 -12.15 -47.20
CA PHE A 151 2.17 -12.20 -48.10
C PHE A 151 2.16 -13.52 -48.86
N ASP A 152 2.17 -13.34 -50.17
CA ASP A 152 2.10 -14.38 -51.18
C ASP A 152 3.46 -15.08 -51.37
N THR A 153 3.33 -16.27 -51.91
CA THR A 153 4.22 -17.42 -52.00
C THR A 153 5.44 -17.19 -52.89
N SER A 154 6.64 -17.52 -52.43
CA SER A 154 7.65 -18.22 -53.27
C SER A 154 8.79 -18.80 -52.42
N ILE A 155 8.97 -20.11 -52.54
CA ILE A 155 10.03 -20.93 -51.95
C ILE A 155 11.25 -20.84 -52.89
N PRO A 156 12.49 -20.82 -52.35
CA PRO A 156 13.37 -21.95 -52.66
C PRO A 156 14.14 -22.49 -51.45
N THR A 157 14.39 -23.77 -51.58
CA THR A 157 14.93 -24.79 -50.67
C THR A 157 16.35 -24.54 -50.15
N THR A 158 16.65 -25.25 -49.05
CA THR A 158 17.97 -25.78 -48.60
C THR A 158 18.79 -24.91 -47.65
N THR A 159 18.75 -25.25 -46.35
CA THR A 159 19.87 -25.92 -45.62
C THR A 159 19.39 -26.17 -44.19
N THR A 160 19.14 -27.44 -43.88
CA THR A 160 18.86 -27.93 -42.53
C THR A 160 20.14 -27.83 -41.69
N VAL A 161 20.22 -26.77 -40.89
CA VAL A 161 21.14 -26.68 -39.75
C VAL A 161 20.41 -27.30 -38.54
N PRO A 162 21.08 -28.14 -37.71
CA PRO A 162 20.45 -28.70 -36.52
C PRO A 162 20.02 -27.57 -35.59
N LEU A 163 18.73 -27.53 -35.26
CA LEU A 163 18.20 -26.65 -34.22
C LEU A 163 18.74 -27.16 -32.89
N GLU A 164 19.90 -26.66 -32.48
CA GLU A 164 20.33 -26.70 -31.08
C GLU A 164 19.22 -26.03 -30.28
N THR A 165 18.48 -26.86 -29.55
CA THR A 165 17.52 -26.47 -28.53
C THR A 165 18.34 -25.80 -27.44
N LEU A 166 18.57 -24.50 -27.60
CA LEU A 166 19.07 -23.62 -26.56
C LEU A 166 18.05 -23.70 -25.42
N SER A 167 18.41 -24.47 -24.41
CA SER A 167 17.73 -24.51 -23.11
C SER A 167 17.41 -23.06 -22.70
N PRO A 168 16.17 -22.75 -22.30
CA PRO A 168 15.80 -21.40 -21.90
C PRO A 168 16.76 -20.96 -20.80
N THR A 169 17.59 -19.95 -21.07
CA THR A 169 18.55 -19.44 -20.10
C THR A 169 17.76 -18.92 -18.91
N GLU A 170 17.81 -19.65 -17.80
CA GLU A 170 17.08 -19.29 -16.58
C GLU A 170 17.70 -18.02 -15.98
N VAL A 171 16.88 -16.99 -15.85
CA VAL A 171 17.29 -15.65 -15.37
C VAL A 171 16.99 -15.58 -13.87
N TYR A 172 18.04 -15.38 -13.06
CA TYR A 172 17.93 -15.29 -11.60
C TYR A 172 18.26 -13.86 -11.13
N PRO A 173 17.26 -13.03 -10.81
CA PRO A 173 17.48 -11.68 -10.31
C PRO A 173 17.99 -11.70 -8.86
N LYS A 174 19.00 -10.88 -8.55
CA LYS A 174 19.55 -10.70 -7.20
C LYS A 174 19.63 -9.23 -6.82
N LEU A 175 18.90 -8.83 -5.79
CA LEU A 175 18.94 -7.47 -5.25
C LEU A 175 20.22 -7.24 -4.42
N ASP A 176 20.87 -6.10 -4.63
CA ASP A 176 22.04 -5.71 -3.83
C ASP A 176 21.62 -5.46 -2.35
N PRO A 177 22.30 -6.09 -1.37
CA PRO A 177 21.99 -5.94 0.06
C PRO A 177 21.90 -4.49 0.55
N LYS A 178 22.63 -3.56 -0.08
CA LYS A 178 22.59 -2.14 0.28
C LYS A 178 21.21 -1.50 0.06
N TYR A 179 20.37 -2.09 -0.79
CA TYR A 179 19.03 -1.61 -1.11
C TYR A 179 17.90 -2.44 -0.47
N ALA A 180 18.23 -3.52 0.25
CA ALA A 180 17.23 -4.39 0.88
C ALA A 180 16.33 -3.66 1.89
N LYS A 181 16.83 -2.60 2.53
CA LYS A 181 16.09 -1.80 3.52
C LYS A 181 15.34 -0.60 2.92
N LYS A 182 15.34 -0.43 1.59
CA LYS A 182 14.71 0.73 0.95
C LYS A 182 13.19 0.53 0.85
N LYS A 183 12.43 1.62 0.98
CA LYS A 183 10.98 1.58 0.76
C LYS A 183 10.70 1.48 -0.75
N PHE A 184 10.00 0.43 -1.14
CA PHE A 184 9.53 0.19 -2.51
C PHE A 184 8.00 0.28 -2.55
N ALA A 185 7.43 0.57 -3.73
CA ALA A 185 6.00 0.41 -3.90
C ALA A 185 5.61 -1.06 -3.65
N PHE A 186 4.43 -1.31 -3.08
CA PHE A 186 4.02 -2.64 -2.60
C PHE A 186 4.29 -3.78 -3.59
N LYS A 187 3.87 -3.63 -4.86
CA LYS A 187 4.09 -4.63 -5.92
C LYS A 187 5.58 -4.87 -6.21
N GLU A 188 6.37 -3.80 -6.26
CA GLU A 188 7.81 -3.88 -6.51
C GLU A 188 8.54 -4.50 -5.32
N GLY A 189 8.16 -4.12 -4.10
CA GLY A 189 8.73 -4.68 -2.87
C GLY A 189 8.50 -6.19 -2.77
N LEU A 190 7.30 -6.66 -3.09
CA LEU A 190 6.97 -8.08 -3.09
C LEU A 190 7.80 -8.86 -4.12
N CYS A 191 7.93 -8.35 -5.34
CA CYS A 191 8.77 -8.96 -6.38
C CYS A 191 10.25 -8.99 -5.97
N LEU A 192 10.77 -7.87 -5.46
CA LEU A 192 12.16 -7.72 -5.06
C LEU A 192 12.53 -8.54 -3.81
N GLN A 193 11.56 -8.88 -2.95
CA GLN A 193 11.78 -9.77 -1.81
C GLN A 193 12.19 -11.19 -2.23
N TYR A 194 11.71 -11.65 -3.39
CA TYR A 194 12.05 -12.97 -3.93
C TYR A 194 13.22 -12.94 -4.93
N ALA A 195 13.73 -11.74 -5.26
CA ALA A 195 14.92 -11.54 -6.10
C ALA A 195 16.22 -11.74 -5.28
N ASP A 196 16.45 -12.96 -4.80
CA ASP A 196 17.58 -13.36 -3.95
C ASP A 196 18.69 -14.11 -4.72
N GLY A 197 18.54 -14.27 -6.04
CA GLY A 197 19.43 -15.07 -6.89
C GLY A 197 19.20 -16.59 -6.80
N LYS A 198 18.17 -17.04 -6.07
CA LYS A 198 17.77 -18.46 -5.97
C LYS A 198 16.50 -18.76 -6.77
N ASN A 199 15.55 -17.82 -6.81
CA ASN A 199 14.31 -17.97 -7.57
C ASN A 199 14.48 -17.44 -9.01
N ASN A 200 13.98 -18.17 -10.01
CA ASN A 200 13.94 -17.68 -11.38
C ASN A 200 12.71 -16.75 -11.59
N LEU A 201 12.58 -16.14 -12.77
CA LEU A 201 11.44 -15.24 -13.05
C LEU A 201 10.07 -15.93 -12.97
N GLU A 202 9.99 -17.22 -13.31
CA GLU A 202 8.77 -18.02 -13.26
C GLU A 202 8.35 -18.32 -11.82
N ASP A 203 9.29 -18.72 -10.96
CA ASP A 203 9.08 -18.92 -9.53
C ASP A 203 8.60 -17.65 -8.84
N ILE A 204 9.17 -16.49 -9.21
CA ILE A 204 8.77 -15.19 -8.66
C ILE A 204 7.34 -14.85 -9.15
N SER A 205 7.01 -15.18 -10.40
CA SER A 205 5.67 -15.02 -10.98
C SER A 205 4.63 -15.81 -10.23
N GLU A 206 4.89 -17.08 -9.94
CA GLU A 206 4.00 -17.93 -9.17
C GLU A 206 3.84 -17.43 -7.72
N LYS A 207 4.94 -17.07 -7.05
CA LYS A 207 4.91 -16.62 -5.65
C LYS A 207 4.22 -15.28 -5.46
N CYS A 208 4.36 -14.37 -6.42
CA CYS A 208 3.78 -13.04 -6.33
C CYS A 208 2.39 -12.94 -6.99
N ASN A 209 1.96 -13.97 -7.71
CA ASN A 209 0.74 -13.98 -8.52
C ASN A 209 0.69 -12.79 -9.51
N PHE A 210 1.84 -12.45 -10.11
CA PHE A 210 1.99 -11.40 -11.12
C PHE A 210 2.38 -12.02 -12.45
N SER A 211 2.09 -11.34 -13.55
CA SER A 211 2.49 -11.83 -14.87
C SER A 211 4.01 -11.73 -15.09
N LEU A 212 4.58 -12.66 -15.85
CA LEU A 212 6.01 -12.64 -16.23
C LEU A 212 6.43 -11.30 -16.87
N GLY A 213 5.55 -10.67 -17.65
CA GLY A 213 5.82 -9.36 -18.26
C GLY A 213 6.01 -8.26 -17.22
N GLU A 214 5.13 -8.19 -16.22
CA GLU A 214 5.22 -7.19 -15.13
C GLU A 214 6.48 -7.39 -14.29
N ILE A 215 6.84 -8.65 -13.99
CA ILE A 215 8.06 -8.96 -13.25
C ILE A 215 9.28 -8.56 -14.06
N ARG A 216 9.30 -8.84 -15.37
CA ARG A 216 10.39 -8.45 -16.26
C ARG A 216 10.56 -6.94 -16.31
N GLU A 217 9.47 -6.18 -16.40
CA GLU A 217 9.53 -4.71 -16.35
C GLU A 217 10.12 -4.19 -15.03
N ILE A 218 9.75 -4.78 -13.90
CA ILE A 218 10.29 -4.43 -12.58
C ILE A 218 11.78 -4.76 -12.52
N VAL A 219 12.17 -5.97 -12.93
CA VAL A 219 13.56 -6.42 -12.94
C VAL A 219 14.42 -5.53 -13.84
N ASP A 220 14.02 -5.29 -15.09
CA ASP A 220 14.72 -4.42 -16.03
C ASP A 220 14.84 -2.98 -15.51
N LYS A 221 13.80 -2.46 -14.85
CA LYS A 221 13.80 -1.13 -14.24
C LYS A 221 14.84 -1.00 -13.14
N TYR A 222 15.01 -2.04 -12.31
CA TYR A 222 15.95 -2.02 -11.18
C TYR A 222 17.37 -2.46 -11.57
N GLU A 223 17.50 -3.28 -12.61
CA GLU A 223 18.78 -3.59 -13.26
C GLU A 223 19.38 -2.32 -13.89
N LYS A 224 18.60 -1.56 -14.67
CA LYS A 224 19.05 -0.27 -15.27
C LYS A 224 19.50 0.76 -14.23
N LYS A 225 19.00 0.66 -12.99
CA LYS A 225 19.41 1.51 -11.86
C LYS A 225 20.66 1.00 -11.15
N GLY A 226 21.16 -0.19 -11.51
CA GLY A 226 22.30 -0.85 -10.85
C GLY A 226 21.97 -1.36 -9.45
N TRP A 227 20.70 -1.65 -9.17
CA TRP A 227 20.26 -2.13 -7.85
C TRP A 227 20.09 -3.65 -7.82
N LEU A 228 19.96 -4.25 -9.00
CA LEU A 228 19.68 -5.66 -9.19
C LEU A 228 20.69 -6.20 -10.20
N GLU A 229 21.26 -7.36 -9.91
CA GLU A 229 22.19 -8.11 -10.76
C GLU A 229 21.50 -9.35 -11.31
N ILE A 230 21.66 -9.61 -12.61
CA ILE A 230 21.11 -10.80 -13.25
C ILE A 230 22.16 -11.90 -13.28
N ILE A 231 21.87 -13.01 -12.61
CA ILE A 231 22.70 -14.21 -12.64
C ILE A 231 22.11 -15.15 -13.69
N GLN A 232 22.90 -15.48 -14.71
CA GLN A 232 22.56 -16.52 -15.68
C GLN A 232 23.20 -17.82 -15.22
N LYS A 233 22.39 -18.83 -14.93
CA LYS A 233 22.88 -20.20 -14.72
C LYS A 233 22.68 -20.98 -16.01
N LYS A 234 23.76 -21.61 -16.47
CA LYS A 234 23.74 -22.57 -17.57
C LYS A 234 23.51 -23.97 -17.03
#